data_AF-A0AAQ0CUZ5-F1
#
_entry.id   AF-A0AAQ0CUZ5-F1
#
_cell.length_a   1.000
_cell.length_b   1.000
_cell.length_c   1.000
_cell.angle_alpha   90.00
_cell.angle_beta   90.00
_cell.angle_gamma   90.00
#
_symmetry.space_group_name_H-M   'P 1'
#
loop_
_entity.id
_entity.type
_entity.pdbx_description
1 polymer ?
#
loop_
_entity_poly.entity_id
_entity_poly.type
_entity_poly.pdbx_seq_one_letter_code
_entity_poly.pdbx_strand_id
1 'polypeptide(L)'
;MRLHVYVKGKLVAHLYRQADDYALRYTADALDADFASLTMPVREDAWIWPRDLHPFFRQNLPEGFLFQVIREEFGPYLDGTDLSLLAVIGGAGLLGLPPHEKYRPSTEQVLNATKPYIGPANWRREAEQLGWQLITNYVVRNADCHAKNIALLYSNIDDVIYTPAYDIVTTEAYPRFANNPPGLSIDGRKTWAPGKTLERFFNTRLGIPPKQYREMVEALCDSAVSTGKDIVEAARNETRWHWTAKQMLHAWNEGMGSLRSAKPQVAFKALTPVIEAAGFSDADQAGNAKAIIGRSELLANHDKKP
;
A
#
# COMPACT_ATOMS: atom_id res chain seq x y z
N MET A 1 3.14 22.84 -22.74
CA MET A 1 2.36 21.61 -22.98
C MET A 1 1.11 21.63 -22.10
N ARG A 2 -0.01 21.07 -22.59
CA ARG A 2 -1.30 20.99 -21.87
C ARG A 2 -1.88 19.59 -22.06
N LEU A 3 -2.34 18.97 -20.99
CA LEU A 3 -3.01 17.67 -20.98
C LEU A 3 -4.50 17.86 -20.75
N HIS A 4 -5.30 17.07 -21.45
CA HIS A 4 -6.74 16.98 -21.25
C HIS A 4 -7.02 15.96 -20.15
N VAL A 5 -7.81 16.35 -19.16
CA VAL A 5 -8.22 15.48 -18.05
C VAL A 5 -9.65 15.04 -18.33
N TYR A 6 -9.85 13.73 -18.49
CA TYR A 6 -11.15 13.13 -18.71
C TYR A 6 -11.62 12.39 -17.46
N VAL A 7 -12.89 12.54 -17.10
CA VAL A 7 -13.57 11.76 -16.07
C VAL A 7 -14.76 11.07 -16.73
N LYS A 8 -14.82 9.73 -16.65
CA LYS A 8 -15.86 8.89 -17.28
C LYS A 8 -16.07 9.22 -18.77
N GLY A 9 -15.00 9.53 -19.49
CA GLY A 9 -15.03 9.86 -20.92
C GLY A 9 -15.43 11.31 -21.26
N LYS A 10 -15.84 12.12 -20.28
CA LYS A 10 -16.09 13.56 -20.46
C LYS A 10 -14.79 14.34 -20.25
N LEU A 11 -14.48 15.32 -21.11
CA LEU A 11 -13.40 16.28 -20.86
C LEU A 11 -13.84 17.22 -19.75
N VAL A 12 -13.14 17.21 -18.62
CA VAL A 12 -13.57 17.99 -17.44
C VAL A 12 -12.58 19.08 -17.05
N ALA A 13 -11.28 18.93 -17.37
CA ALA A 13 -10.27 19.91 -17.02
C ALA A 13 -9.07 19.92 -17.96
N HIS A 14 -8.26 20.96 -17.84
CA HIS A 14 -6.97 21.10 -18.49
C HIS A 14 -5.87 21.18 -17.43
N LEU A 15 -4.88 20.29 -17.52
CA LEU A 15 -3.67 20.30 -16.71
C LEU A 15 -2.53 20.89 -17.53
N TYR A 16 -1.85 21.92 -17.04
CA TYR A 16 -0.78 22.59 -17.77
C TYR A 16 0.27 23.16 -16.84
N ARG A 17 1.45 23.45 -17.38
CA ARG A 17 2.49 24.22 -16.70
C ARG A 17 2.41 25.68 -17.16
N GLN A 18 2.48 26.61 -16.21
CA GLN A 18 2.53 28.05 -16.43
C GLN A 18 3.74 28.60 -15.70
N ALA A 19 4.78 29.00 -16.44
CA ALA A 19 6.09 29.33 -15.90
C ALA A 19 6.64 28.20 -14.99
N ASP A 20 6.84 28.47 -13.70
CA ASP A 20 7.33 27.49 -12.72
C ASP A 20 6.21 26.78 -11.96
N ASP A 21 4.95 27.11 -12.23
CA ASP A 21 3.80 26.54 -11.55
C ASP A 21 3.07 25.52 -12.43
N TYR A 22 2.44 24.56 -11.78
CA TYR A 22 1.51 23.62 -12.41
C TYR A 22 0.08 24.03 -12.05
N ALA A 23 -0.80 24.02 -13.04
CA ALA A 23 -2.18 24.44 -12.87
C ALA A 23 -3.15 23.42 -13.46
N LEU A 24 -4.26 23.20 -12.76
CA LEU A 24 -5.43 22.50 -13.28
C LEU A 24 -6.62 23.46 -13.30
N ARG A 25 -7.25 23.61 -14.46
CA ARG A 25 -8.47 24.40 -14.61
C ARG A 25 -9.60 23.54 -15.14
N TYR A 26 -10.70 23.49 -14.41
CA TYR A 26 -11.93 22.84 -14.86
C TYR A 26 -12.54 23.60 -16.05
N THR A 27 -13.23 22.86 -16.91
CA THR A 27 -14.04 23.42 -18.01
C THR A 27 -15.26 24.14 -17.44
N ALA A 28 -15.81 25.10 -18.18
CA ALA A 28 -16.94 25.89 -17.71
C ALA A 28 -18.23 25.06 -17.53
N ASP A 29 -18.34 23.93 -18.23
CA ASP A 29 -19.43 22.97 -18.17
C ASP A 29 -19.15 21.78 -17.23
N ALA A 30 -18.03 21.81 -16.49
CA ALA A 30 -17.76 20.84 -15.44
C ALA A 30 -18.75 21.03 -14.29
N LEU A 31 -19.45 19.96 -13.92
CA LEU A 31 -20.36 19.93 -12.78
C LEU A 31 -19.60 19.52 -11.52
N ASP A 32 -20.15 19.76 -10.34
CA ASP A 32 -19.52 19.35 -9.07
C ASP A 32 -19.17 17.86 -9.02
N ALA A 33 -19.92 17.01 -9.72
CA ALA A 33 -19.68 15.57 -9.83
C ALA A 33 -18.55 15.17 -10.80
N ASP A 34 -18.02 16.11 -11.58
CA ASP A 34 -16.99 15.91 -12.61
C ASP A 34 -15.56 16.10 -12.07
N PHE A 35 -15.36 16.15 -10.75
CA PHE A 35 -14.06 16.37 -10.15
C PHE A 35 -13.05 15.26 -10.54
N ALA A 36 -11.83 15.66 -10.86
CA ALA A 36 -10.73 14.75 -11.19
C ALA A 36 -10.16 14.05 -9.95
N SER A 37 -10.23 14.69 -8.78
CA SER A 37 -9.74 14.17 -7.50
C SER A 37 -10.58 14.70 -6.34
N LEU A 38 -10.79 13.89 -5.31
CA LEU A 38 -11.44 14.33 -4.06
C LEU A 38 -10.71 15.52 -3.39
N THR A 39 -9.41 15.67 -3.63
CA THR A 39 -8.59 16.80 -3.16
C THR A 39 -8.61 18.02 -4.09
N MET A 40 -9.29 17.93 -5.24
CA MET A 40 -9.42 19.01 -6.21
C MET A 40 -10.88 19.12 -6.67
N PRO A 41 -11.82 19.52 -5.79
CA PRO A 41 -13.22 19.70 -6.21
C PRO A 41 -13.33 20.72 -7.36
N VAL A 42 -14.41 20.60 -8.13
CA VAL A 42 -14.70 21.53 -9.23
C VAL A 42 -14.90 22.93 -8.67
N ARG A 43 -14.23 23.90 -9.28
CA ARG A 43 -14.33 25.33 -8.95
C ARG A 43 -13.94 26.15 -10.18
N GLU A 44 -14.34 27.42 -10.19
CA GLU A 44 -14.05 28.35 -11.28
C GLU A 44 -12.55 28.68 -11.40
N ASP A 45 -11.91 28.93 -10.26
CA ASP A 45 -10.50 29.27 -10.19
C ASP A 45 -9.60 28.06 -10.47
N ALA A 46 -8.52 28.29 -11.22
CA ALA A 46 -7.50 27.27 -11.40
C ALA A 46 -6.92 26.83 -10.06
N TRP A 47 -6.71 25.53 -9.91
CA TRP A 47 -5.87 25.00 -8.85
C TRP A 47 -4.41 25.15 -9.24
N ILE A 48 -3.58 25.78 -8.40
CA ILE A 48 -2.19 26.12 -8.71
C ILE A 48 -1.26 25.50 -7.65
N TRP A 49 -0.21 24.82 -8.10
CA TRP A 49 0.85 24.29 -7.26
C TRP A 49 2.23 24.77 -7.72
N PRO A 50 3.03 25.32 -6.79
CA PRO A 50 4.35 25.81 -7.14
C PRO A 50 5.32 24.67 -7.36
N ARG A 51 6.12 24.76 -8.42
CA ARG A 51 7.30 23.94 -8.73
C ARG A 51 7.07 22.45 -9.05
N ASP A 52 5.99 21.84 -8.55
CA ASP A 52 5.71 20.41 -8.73
C ASP A 52 4.27 20.16 -9.20
N LEU A 53 4.06 19.05 -9.91
CA LEU A 53 2.72 18.56 -10.24
C LEU A 53 1.89 18.34 -8.98
N HIS A 54 0.60 18.63 -9.06
CA HIS A 54 -0.31 18.29 -7.97
C HIS A 54 -0.14 16.81 -7.63
N PRO A 55 -0.02 16.44 -6.34
CA PRO A 55 0.37 15.08 -6.02
C PRO A 55 -0.60 13.98 -6.49
N PHE A 56 -1.87 14.32 -6.75
CA PHE A 56 -2.83 13.43 -7.42
C PHE A 56 -2.29 12.91 -8.77
N PHE A 57 -1.65 13.78 -9.55
CA PHE A 57 -1.07 13.43 -10.84
C PHE A 57 0.31 12.80 -10.68
N ARG A 58 1.10 13.26 -9.71
CA ARG A 58 2.46 12.78 -9.50
C ARG A 58 2.53 11.32 -9.07
N GLN A 59 1.57 10.86 -8.27
CA GLN A 59 1.60 9.48 -7.77
C GLN A 59 1.44 8.42 -8.88
N ASN A 60 1.00 8.84 -10.07
CA ASN A 60 0.82 8.02 -11.27
C ASN A 60 2.11 7.80 -12.03
N LEU A 61 3.14 8.59 -11.69
CA LEU A 61 4.44 8.42 -12.28
C LEU A 61 5.06 7.11 -11.75
N PRO A 62 5.71 6.32 -12.62
CA PRO A 62 6.36 5.09 -12.24
C PRO A 62 7.45 5.38 -11.21
N GLU A 63 7.79 4.34 -10.44
CA GLU A 63 8.78 4.41 -9.38
C GLU A 63 10.00 3.54 -9.72
N GLY A 64 11.13 3.84 -9.06
CA GLY A 64 12.31 2.98 -9.10
C GLY A 64 12.93 2.83 -10.48
N PHE A 65 13.36 1.61 -10.82
CA PHE A 65 14.09 1.32 -12.06
C PHE A 65 13.27 1.67 -13.32
N LEU A 66 11.98 1.37 -13.34
CA LEU A 66 11.12 1.66 -14.50
C LEU A 66 11.04 3.17 -14.79
N PHE A 67 11.05 4.01 -13.75
CA PHE A 67 11.13 5.46 -13.92
C PHE A 67 12.43 5.89 -14.59
N GLN A 68 13.56 5.29 -14.19
CA GLN A 68 14.86 5.57 -14.80
C GLN A 68 14.88 5.15 -16.26
N VAL A 69 14.41 3.93 -16.57
CA VAL A 69 14.31 3.43 -17.95
C VAL A 69 13.45 4.35 -18.81
N ILE A 70 12.27 4.76 -18.33
CA ILE A 70 11.39 5.66 -19.10
C ILE A 70 12.06 7.01 -19.35
N ARG A 71 12.80 7.54 -18.37
CA ARG A 71 13.54 8.80 -18.54
C ARG A 71 14.73 8.65 -19.49
N GLU A 72 15.40 7.52 -19.51
CA GLU A 72 16.52 7.25 -20.42
C GLU A 72 16.01 7.09 -21.86
N GLU A 73 14.98 6.26 -22.06
CA GLU A 73 14.42 5.94 -23.39
C GLU A 73 13.65 7.11 -24.00
N PHE A 74 12.80 7.79 -23.21
CA PHE A 74 11.94 8.87 -23.71
C PHE A 74 12.48 10.27 -23.41
N GLY A 75 13.53 10.40 -22.59
CA GLY A 75 14.11 11.69 -22.19
C GLY A 75 14.38 12.67 -23.34
N PRO A 76 14.95 12.24 -24.48
CA PRO A 76 15.15 13.11 -25.64
C PRO A 76 13.87 13.72 -26.24
N TYR A 77 12.72 13.09 -26.02
CA TYR A 77 11.41 13.49 -26.54
C TYR A 77 10.56 14.24 -25.51
N LEU A 78 11.04 14.34 -24.27
CA LEU A 78 10.35 14.97 -23.15
C LEU A 78 11.06 16.27 -22.77
N ASP A 79 10.31 17.22 -22.21
CA ASP A 79 10.88 18.46 -21.64
C ASP A 79 11.50 18.25 -20.25
N GLY A 80 11.67 16.99 -19.83
CA GLY A 80 12.24 16.59 -18.54
C GLY A 80 11.30 16.83 -17.34
N THR A 81 10.06 17.27 -17.57
CA THR A 81 9.10 17.55 -16.49
C THR A 81 8.24 16.33 -16.12
N ASP A 82 7.76 16.32 -14.88
CA ASP A 82 6.78 15.34 -14.41
C ASP A 82 5.48 15.38 -15.25
N LEU A 83 5.14 16.52 -15.87
CA LEU A 83 3.97 16.65 -16.76
C LEU A 83 4.18 15.95 -18.10
N SER A 84 5.37 16.03 -18.71
CA SER A 84 5.65 15.32 -19.97
C SER A 84 5.78 13.82 -19.73
N LEU A 85 6.36 13.42 -18.60
CA LEU A 85 6.30 12.03 -18.17
C LEU A 85 4.85 11.57 -18.07
N LEU A 86 3.98 12.26 -17.31
CA LEU A 86 2.56 11.89 -17.19
C LEU A 86 1.84 11.74 -18.54
N ALA A 87 2.20 12.58 -19.52
CA ALA A 87 1.65 12.51 -20.88
C ALA A 87 1.92 11.17 -21.58
N VAL A 88 3.05 10.53 -21.28
CA VAL A 88 3.46 9.23 -21.86
C VAL A 88 2.76 8.05 -21.19
N ILE A 89 2.43 8.15 -19.90
CA ILE A 89 2.08 6.99 -19.04
C ILE A 89 0.59 6.92 -18.67
N GLY A 90 -0.14 8.04 -18.65
CA GLY A 90 -1.51 8.09 -18.09
C GLY A 90 -1.51 7.98 -16.55
N GLY A 91 -2.67 8.12 -15.86
CA GLY A 91 -2.64 8.10 -14.38
C GLY A 91 -3.93 7.80 -13.61
N ALA A 92 -3.77 7.29 -12.36
CA ALA A 92 -4.77 7.06 -11.32
C ALA A 92 -4.19 7.03 -9.87
N GLY A 93 -4.77 7.77 -8.91
CA GLY A 93 -4.53 7.57 -7.45
C GLY A 93 -5.17 8.66 -6.57
N LEU A 94 -4.97 8.68 -5.24
CA LEU A 94 -5.66 9.62 -4.33
C LEU A 94 -4.78 10.44 -3.35
N LEU A 95 -3.78 9.83 -2.72
CA LEU A 95 -3.19 10.37 -1.47
C LEU A 95 -2.09 11.41 -1.66
N GLY A 96 -1.66 11.63 -2.89
CA GLY A 96 -0.79 12.76 -3.15
C GLY A 96 0.57 12.72 -2.44
N LEU A 97 1.13 11.52 -2.27
CA LEU A 97 2.48 11.33 -1.75
C LEU A 97 3.44 11.06 -2.90
N PRO A 98 4.62 11.72 -2.95
CA PRO A 98 5.65 11.33 -3.89
C PRO A 98 6.16 9.92 -3.55
N PRO A 99 6.64 9.15 -4.55
CA PRO A 99 7.12 7.77 -4.38
C PRO A 99 7.99 7.51 -3.16
N HIS A 100 8.97 8.38 -2.90
CA HIS A 100 9.94 8.22 -1.82
C HIS A 100 9.36 8.46 -0.42
N GLU A 101 8.15 9.03 -0.30
CA GLU A 101 7.48 9.29 0.98
C GLU A 101 6.40 8.26 1.32
N LYS A 102 6.17 7.23 0.50
CA LYS A 102 5.03 6.31 0.67
C LYS A 102 5.00 5.57 2.03
N TYR A 103 6.17 5.32 2.64
CA TYR A 103 6.30 4.67 3.97
C TYR A 103 6.36 5.64 5.16
N ARG A 104 6.35 6.95 4.90
CA ARG A 104 6.41 7.99 5.94
C ARG A 104 5.14 8.06 6.78
N PRO A 105 3.92 7.93 6.20
CA PRO A 105 2.70 8.05 6.97
C PRO A 105 2.52 6.98 8.05
N SER A 106 1.85 7.35 9.13
CA SER A 106 1.23 6.39 10.06
C SER A 106 -0.14 5.95 9.56
N THR A 107 -0.66 4.89 10.15
CA THR A 107 -2.02 4.41 9.87
C THR A 107 -3.06 5.48 10.23
N GLU A 108 -2.85 6.23 11.32
CA GLU A 108 -3.71 7.36 11.70
C GLU A 108 -3.67 8.47 10.64
N GLN A 109 -2.50 8.75 10.05
CA GLN A 109 -2.40 9.78 9.02
C GLN A 109 -3.14 9.37 7.74
N VAL A 110 -3.00 8.11 7.32
CA VAL A 110 -3.79 7.57 6.19
C VAL A 110 -5.28 7.62 6.50
N LEU A 111 -5.68 7.22 7.71
CA LEU A 111 -7.08 7.26 8.15
C LEU A 111 -7.64 8.68 8.16
N ASN A 112 -6.92 9.65 8.71
CA ASN A 112 -7.35 11.04 8.77
C ASN A 112 -7.42 11.68 7.38
N ALA A 113 -6.59 11.23 6.44
CA ALA A 113 -6.60 11.70 5.06
C ALA A 113 -7.78 11.13 4.26
N THR A 114 -8.27 9.93 4.59
CA THR A 114 -9.31 9.21 3.82
C THR A 114 -10.70 9.36 4.42
N LYS A 115 -10.82 9.31 5.75
CA LYS A 115 -12.08 9.36 6.49
C LYS A 115 -12.98 10.55 6.13
N PRO A 116 -12.49 11.79 5.91
CA PRO A 116 -13.35 12.93 5.57
C PRO A 116 -14.15 12.74 4.28
N TYR A 117 -13.71 11.87 3.37
CA TYR A 117 -14.40 11.59 2.11
C TYR A 117 -15.44 10.48 2.23
N ILE A 118 -15.43 9.70 3.31
CA ILE A 118 -16.36 8.60 3.51
C ILE A 118 -17.59 9.11 4.25
N GLY A 119 -18.75 9.05 3.58
CA GLY A 119 -20.02 9.49 4.15
C GLY A 119 -20.36 8.78 5.47
N PRO A 120 -21.02 9.45 6.44
CA PRO A 120 -21.35 8.85 7.74
C PRO A 120 -22.15 7.54 7.65
N ALA A 121 -23.01 7.40 6.63
CA ALA A 121 -23.79 6.20 6.38
C ALA A 121 -22.93 4.99 6.00
N ASN A 122 -21.80 5.22 5.31
CA ASN A 122 -20.89 4.17 4.86
C ASN A 122 -19.77 3.89 5.87
N TRP A 123 -19.46 4.85 6.74
CA TRP A 123 -18.29 4.80 7.63
C TRP A 123 -18.13 3.47 8.40
N ARG A 124 -19.21 2.93 8.98
CA ARG A 124 -19.12 1.67 9.75
C ARG A 124 -18.60 0.50 8.89
N ARG A 125 -19.13 0.36 7.67
CA ARG A 125 -18.73 -0.68 6.73
C ARG A 125 -17.28 -0.47 6.27
N GLU A 126 -16.95 0.77 5.92
CA GLU A 126 -15.62 1.10 5.38
C GLU A 126 -14.51 1.03 6.44
N ALA A 127 -14.81 1.40 7.68
CA ALA A 127 -13.90 1.22 8.81
C ALA A 127 -13.63 -0.27 9.06
N GLU A 128 -14.62 -1.14 8.89
CA GLU A 128 -14.45 -2.59 8.97
C GLU A 128 -13.60 -3.13 7.80
N GLN A 129 -13.82 -2.65 6.57
CA GLN A 129 -13.00 -3.00 5.40
C GLN A 129 -11.52 -2.62 5.59
N LEU A 130 -11.25 -1.39 6.02
CA LEU A 130 -9.90 -0.99 6.39
C LEU A 130 -9.35 -1.86 7.53
N GLY A 131 -10.18 -2.18 8.51
CA GLY A 131 -9.84 -3.10 9.60
C GLY A 131 -9.34 -4.45 9.07
N TRP A 132 -10.09 -5.09 8.19
CA TRP A 132 -9.71 -6.35 7.54
C TRP A 132 -8.37 -6.23 6.79
N GLN A 133 -8.18 -5.17 6.02
CA GLN A 133 -6.91 -4.93 5.31
C GLN A 133 -5.75 -4.80 6.30
N LEU A 134 -5.91 -4.07 7.41
CA LEU A 134 -4.86 -3.89 8.42
C LEU A 134 -4.47 -5.23 9.07
N ILE A 135 -5.44 -5.99 9.62
CA ILE A 135 -5.09 -7.27 10.26
C ILE A 135 -4.56 -8.31 9.27
N THR A 136 -4.99 -8.26 8.00
CA THR A 136 -4.44 -9.11 6.93
C THR A 136 -2.95 -8.88 6.75
N ASN A 137 -2.49 -7.62 6.68
CA ASN A 137 -1.07 -7.30 6.57
C ASN A 137 -0.24 -7.81 7.76
N TYR A 138 -0.83 -7.85 8.97
CA TYR A 138 -0.20 -8.44 10.15
C TYR A 138 -0.10 -9.96 10.09
N VAL A 139 -1.19 -10.64 9.70
CA VAL A 139 -1.22 -12.11 9.58
C VAL A 139 -0.27 -12.58 8.51
N VAL A 140 -0.30 -11.97 7.32
CA VAL A 140 0.52 -12.40 6.19
C VAL A 140 1.94 -11.81 6.19
N ARG A 141 2.31 -11.06 7.24
CA ARG A 141 3.62 -10.42 7.41
C ARG A 141 4.03 -9.56 6.21
N ASN A 142 3.15 -8.64 5.82
CA ASN A 142 3.36 -7.72 4.72
C ASN A 142 4.01 -6.40 5.18
N ALA A 143 5.34 -6.34 5.16
CA ALA A 143 6.10 -5.12 5.45
C ALA A 143 5.96 -4.06 4.35
N ASP A 144 5.44 -4.41 3.17
CA ASP A 144 5.36 -3.51 2.03
C ASP A 144 4.04 -2.74 1.95
N CYS A 145 3.09 -2.98 2.87
CA CYS A 145 1.88 -2.20 2.96
C CYS A 145 2.18 -0.75 3.35
N HIS A 146 2.21 0.13 2.37
CA HIS A 146 2.45 1.56 2.50
C HIS A 146 1.22 2.38 2.12
N ALA A 147 1.27 3.71 2.26
CA ALA A 147 0.08 4.56 2.09
C ALA A 147 -0.58 4.39 0.71
N LYS A 148 0.21 4.16 -0.35
CA LYS A 148 -0.32 3.93 -1.70
C LYS A 148 -1.05 2.59 -1.89
N ASN A 149 -1.01 1.66 -0.93
CA ASN A 149 -1.80 0.41 -0.98
C ASN A 149 -3.17 0.54 -0.31
N ILE A 150 -3.47 1.71 0.28
CA ILE A 150 -4.78 2.04 0.84
C ILE A 150 -5.37 3.11 -0.05
N ALA A 151 -6.37 2.74 -0.85
CA ALA A 151 -7.01 3.63 -1.81
C ALA A 151 -8.52 3.70 -1.59
N LEU A 152 -9.13 4.79 -2.06
CA LEU A 152 -10.58 4.92 -2.16
C LEU A 152 -11.02 4.70 -3.60
N LEU A 153 -12.14 4.01 -3.74
CA LEU A 153 -12.92 3.92 -4.97
C LEU A 153 -14.13 4.85 -4.81
N TYR A 154 -14.43 5.63 -5.84
CA TYR A 154 -15.55 6.56 -5.79
C TYR A 154 -16.25 6.70 -7.14
N SER A 155 -17.58 6.78 -7.09
CA SER A 155 -18.40 7.11 -8.25
C SER A 155 -18.69 8.61 -8.32
N ASN A 156 -18.79 9.26 -7.16
CA ASN A 156 -18.98 10.70 -6.95
C ASN A 156 -18.59 11.04 -5.49
N ILE A 157 -18.79 12.28 -5.05
CA ILE A 157 -18.36 12.74 -3.72
C ILE A 157 -19.17 12.14 -2.56
N ASP A 158 -20.40 11.68 -2.83
CA ASP A 158 -21.29 11.06 -1.84
C ASP A 158 -21.16 9.52 -1.83
N ASP A 159 -20.54 8.94 -2.85
CA ASP A 159 -20.30 7.50 -3.02
C ASP A 159 -18.80 7.20 -3.05
N VAL A 160 -18.19 7.16 -1.86
CA VAL A 160 -16.77 6.88 -1.63
C VAL A 160 -16.63 5.71 -0.66
N ILE A 161 -15.83 4.70 -1.07
CA ILE A 161 -15.54 3.48 -0.30
C ILE A 161 -14.05 3.17 -0.36
N TYR A 162 -13.54 2.30 0.53
CA TYR A 162 -12.21 1.71 0.32
C TYR A 162 -12.25 0.74 -0.85
N THR A 163 -11.17 0.69 -1.63
CA THR A 163 -10.98 -0.36 -2.63
C THR A 163 -10.85 -1.72 -1.95
N PRO A 164 -11.17 -2.83 -2.64
CA PRO A 164 -10.68 -4.14 -2.22
C PRO A 164 -9.16 -4.10 -1.97
N ALA A 165 -8.67 -4.89 -1.01
CA ALA A 165 -7.24 -4.96 -0.73
C ALA A 165 -6.47 -5.48 -1.97
N TYR A 166 -5.34 -4.84 -2.26
CA TYR A 166 -4.42 -5.23 -3.33
C TYR A 166 -2.99 -5.16 -2.83
N ASP A 167 -2.07 -5.75 -3.60
CA ASP A 167 -0.63 -5.75 -3.29
C ASP A 167 -0.31 -6.33 -1.90
N ILE A 168 -1.01 -7.42 -1.58
CA ILE A 168 -0.78 -8.18 -0.36
C ILE A 168 0.28 -9.24 -0.65
N VAL A 169 1.46 -9.04 -0.07
CA VAL A 169 2.62 -9.91 -0.25
C VAL A 169 3.16 -10.34 1.11
N THR A 170 3.72 -11.54 1.20
CA THR A 170 4.41 -12.00 2.41
C THR A 170 5.88 -11.66 2.33
N THR A 171 6.23 -10.43 2.70
CA THR A 171 7.60 -9.94 2.59
C THR A 171 8.56 -10.74 3.46
N GLU A 172 8.12 -11.20 4.64
CA GLU A 172 8.97 -12.01 5.54
C GLU A 172 9.24 -13.42 5.00
N ALA A 173 8.57 -13.87 3.93
CA ALA A 173 8.92 -15.13 3.27
C ALA A 173 10.34 -15.08 2.65
N TYR A 174 10.89 -13.88 2.45
CA TYR A 174 12.23 -13.70 1.93
C TYR A 174 13.17 -13.36 3.09
N PRO A 175 14.14 -14.22 3.43
CA PRO A 175 15.01 -14.03 4.60
C PRO A 175 15.72 -12.68 4.67
N ARG A 176 16.05 -12.08 3.51
CA ARG A 176 16.65 -10.73 3.42
C ARG A 176 15.73 -9.63 3.97
N PHE A 177 14.41 -9.82 3.90
CA PHE A 177 13.40 -8.86 4.32
C PHE A 177 12.66 -9.28 5.60
N ALA A 178 13.03 -10.42 6.20
CA ALA A 178 12.37 -10.98 7.39
C ALA A 178 12.42 -10.07 8.63
N ASN A 179 13.36 -9.12 8.68
CA ASN A 179 13.47 -8.15 9.78
C ASN A 179 12.79 -6.80 9.46
N ASN A 180 12.14 -6.67 8.31
CA ASN A 180 11.46 -5.42 7.97
C ASN A 180 10.24 -5.24 8.88
N PRO A 181 10.09 -4.07 9.53
CA PRO A 181 8.91 -3.81 10.34
C PRO A 181 7.69 -3.54 9.44
N PRO A 182 6.45 -3.49 10.00
CA PRO A 182 5.26 -3.11 9.23
C PRO A 182 5.43 -1.79 8.48
N GLY A 183 4.90 -1.70 7.25
CA GLY A 183 5.10 -0.54 6.38
C GLY A 183 4.54 0.77 6.96
N LEU A 184 3.37 0.71 7.62
CA LEU A 184 2.75 1.81 8.35
C LEU A 184 2.89 1.62 9.87
N SER A 185 3.12 2.71 10.59
CA SER A 185 3.13 2.69 12.06
C SER A 185 1.71 2.75 12.64
N ILE A 186 1.54 2.24 13.85
CA ILE A 186 0.35 2.39 14.67
C ILE A 186 0.81 2.92 16.03
N ASP A 187 0.20 4.02 16.50
CA ASP A 187 0.60 4.70 17.74
C ASP A 187 2.11 5.03 17.78
N GLY A 188 2.65 5.43 16.62
CA GLY A 188 4.05 5.80 16.43
C GLY A 188 5.05 4.63 16.38
N ARG A 189 4.59 3.37 16.46
CA ARG A 189 5.47 2.20 16.45
C ARG A 189 5.24 1.34 15.21
N LYS A 190 6.33 0.86 14.60
CA LYS A 190 6.30 -0.19 13.57
C LYS A 190 6.75 -1.49 14.23
N THR A 191 5.79 -2.34 14.61
CA THR A 191 6.07 -3.62 15.29
C THR A 191 5.07 -4.69 14.86
N TRP A 192 5.56 -5.90 14.67
CA TRP A 192 4.78 -7.11 14.41
C TRP A 192 4.10 -7.70 15.65
N ALA A 193 4.48 -7.24 16.84
CA ALA A 193 3.87 -7.62 18.12
C ALA A 193 3.19 -6.39 18.77
N PRO A 194 2.06 -5.91 18.21
CA PRO A 194 1.43 -4.66 18.68
C PRO A 194 0.69 -4.84 20.01
N GLY A 195 0.39 -6.08 20.43
CA GLY A 195 -0.38 -6.38 21.62
C GLY A 195 -1.72 -5.61 21.65
N LYS A 196 -2.08 -5.05 22.81
CA LYS A 196 -3.32 -4.28 22.97
C LYS A 196 -3.35 -2.95 22.19
N THR A 197 -2.21 -2.49 21.66
CA THR A 197 -2.16 -1.23 20.90
C THR A 197 -3.00 -1.30 19.63
N LEU A 198 -2.96 -2.44 18.92
CA LEU A 198 -3.77 -2.64 17.72
C LEU A 198 -5.27 -2.72 18.05
N GLU A 199 -5.65 -3.50 19.07
CA GLU A 199 -7.04 -3.56 19.55
C GLU A 199 -7.56 -2.16 19.96
N ARG A 200 -6.73 -1.36 20.66
CA ARG A 200 -7.07 0.02 21.03
C ARG A 200 -7.24 0.89 19.80
N PHE A 201 -6.40 0.76 18.78
CA PHE A 201 -6.56 1.49 17.51
C PHE A 201 -7.91 1.16 16.86
N PHE A 202 -8.26 -0.13 16.77
CA PHE A 202 -9.54 -0.58 16.21
C PHE A 202 -10.74 0.02 16.96
N ASN A 203 -10.70 0.00 18.29
CA ASN A 203 -11.76 0.60 19.11
C ASN A 203 -11.84 2.12 18.94
N THR A 204 -10.73 2.81 19.20
CA THR A 204 -10.71 4.28 19.30
C THR A 204 -10.75 5.02 17.95
N ARG A 205 -10.22 4.41 16.88
CA ARG A 205 -10.10 5.06 15.57
C ARG A 205 -11.10 4.52 14.54
N LEU A 206 -11.36 3.22 14.55
CA LEU A 206 -12.29 2.56 13.63
C LEU A 206 -13.69 2.37 14.23
N GLY A 207 -13.86 2.49 15.55
CA GLY A 207 -15.14 2.25 16.22
C GLY A 207 -15.50 0.76 16.32
N ILE A 208 -14.51 -0.13 16.20
CA ILE A 208 -14.68 -1.59 16.25
C ILE A 208 -14.48 -2.06 17.69
N PRO A 209 -15.51 -2.57 18.38
CA PRO A 209 -15.39 -2.98 19.78
C PRO A 209 -14.41 -4.16 19.95
N PRO A 210 -13.76 -4.31 21.12
CA PRO A 210 -12.81 -5.40 21.38
C PRO A 210 -13.34 -6.81 21.08
N LYS A 211 -14.64 -7.05 21.29
CA LYS A 211 -15.28 -8.33 20.96
C LYS A 211 -15.22 -8.59 19.44
N GLN A 212 -15.67 -7.63 18.64
CA GLN A 212 -15.66 -7.73 17.19
C GLN A 212 -14.23 -7.84 16.64
N TYR A 213 -13.26 -7.08 17.19
CA TYR A 213 -11.85 -7.21 16.80
C TYR A 213 -11.34 -8.64 17.00
N ARG A 214 -11.62 -9.28 18.14
CA ARG A 214 -11.23 -10.68 18.37
C ARG A 214 -11.90 -11.64 17.40
N GLU A 215 -13.19 -11.46 17.14
CA GLU A 215 -13.92 -12.26 16.15
C GLU A 215 -13.33 -12.12 14.74
N MET A 216 -12.93 -10.89 14.35
CA MET A 216 -12.25 -10.65 13.07
C MET A 216 -10.89 -11.34 13.01
N VAL A 217 -10.09 -11.26 14.07
CA VAL A 217 -8.78 -11.94 14.14
C VAL A 217 -8.95 -13.45 14.02
N GLU A 218 -9.89 -14.05 14.74
CA GLU A 218 -10.14 -15.49 14.65
C GLU A 218 -10.60 -15.92 13.26
N ALA A 219 -11.59 -15.22 12.67
CA ALA A 219 -12.06 -15.51 11.32
C ALA A 219 -10.95 -15.38 10.27
N LEU A 220 -10.05 -14.40 10.41
CA LEU A 220 -8.90 -14.24 9.53
C LEU A 220 -7.89 -15.38 9.71
N CYS A 221 -7.61 -15.79 10.94
CA CYS A 221 -6.69 -16.89 11.21
C CYS A 221 -7.22 -18.22 10.68
N ASP A 222 -8.52 -18.49 10.82
CA ASP A 222 -9.16 -19.68 10.25
C ASP A 222 -9.09 -19.67 8.71
N SER A 223 -9.31 -18.50 8.10
CA SER A 223 -9.14 -18.30 6.66
C SER A 223 -7.68 -18.54 6.24
N ALA A 224 -6.70 -18.03 6.98
CA ALA A 224 -5.29 -18.25 6.71
C ALA A 224 -4.87 -19.72 6.82
N VAL A 225 -5.47 -20.49 7.76
CA VAL A 225 -5.27 -21.94 7.86
C VAL A 225 -5.86 -22.66 6.65
N SER A 226 -7.07 -22.28 6.21
CA SER A 226 -7.68 -22.84 5.00
C SER A 226 -6.80 -22.59 3.78
N THR A 227 -6.45 -21.33 3.52
CA THR A 227 -5.57 -20.93 2.41
C THR A 227 -4.18 -21.56 2.52
N GLY A 228 -3.68 -21.77 3.74
CA GLY A 228 -2.40 -22.45 3.96
C GLY A 228 -2.39 -23.90 3.46
N LYS A 229 -3.53 -24.61 3.52
CA LYS A 229 -3.66 -25.94 2.93
C LYS A 229 -3.60 -25.89 1.40
N ASP A 230 -4.25 -24.89 0.80
CA ASP A 230 -4.20 -24.67 -0.65
C ASP A 230 -2.76 -24.34 -1.11
N ILE A 231 -2.01 -23.57 -0.30
CA ILE A 231 -0.59 -23.28 -0.54
C ILE A 231 0.26 -24.57 -0.48
N VAL A 232 0.02 -25.44 0.51
CA VAL A 232 0.70 -26.75 0.61
C VAL A 232 0.42 -27.58 -0.64
N GLU A 233 -0.84 -27.64 -1.09
CA GLU A 233 -1.23 -28.39 -2.29
C GLU A 233 -0.54 -27.83 -3.54
N ALA A 234 -0.56 -26.52 -3.73
CA ALA A 234 0.14 -25.86 -4.83
C ALA A 234 1.65 -26.13 -4.80
N ALA A 235 2.27 -26.10 -3.62
CA ALA A 235 3.71 -26.35 -3.43
C ALA A 235 4.13 -27.80 -3.71
N ARG A 236 3.21 -28.77 -3.58
CA ARG A 236 3.45 -30.16 -3.99
C ARG A 236 3.46 -30.30 -5.51
N ASN A 237 2.61 -29.52 -6.19
CA ASN A 237 2.44 -29.57 -7.64
C ASN A 237 3.47 -28.72 -8.41
N GLU A 238 4.04 -27.69 -7.78
CA GLU A 238 5.03 -26.79 -8.38
C GLU A 238 6.29 -26.67 -7.50
N THR A 239 7.36 -27.37 -7.88
CA THR A 239 8.59 -27.46 -7.07
C THR A 239 9.31 -26.13 -6.91
N ARG A 240 9.20 -25.21 -7.88
CA ARG A 240 9.77 -23.85 -7.75
C ARG A 240 9.08 -23.03 -6.66
N TRP A 241 7.83 -23.35 -6.34
CA TRP A 241 7.05 -22.68 -5.31
C TRP A 241 7.33 -23.24 -3.91
N HIS A 242 7.83 -24.47 -3.80
CA HIS A 242 8.01 -25.19 -2.54
C HIS A 242 8.79 -24.38 -1.49
N TRP A 243 9.90 -23.76 -1.88
CA TRP A 243 10.71 -22.97 -0.95
C TRP A 243 9.94 -21.74 -0.45
N THR A 244 9.33 -20.95 -1.33
CA THR A 244 8.58 -19.74 -0.93
C THR A 244 7.36 -20.10 -0.08
N ALA A 245 6.62 -21.14 -0.47
CA ALA A 245 5.46 -21.64 0.28
C ALA A 245 5.81 -22.00 1.73
N LYS A 246 6.93 -22.71 1.94
CA LYS A 246 7.46 -23.00 3.27
C LYS A 246 7.65 -21.73 4.08
N GLN A 247 8.36 -20.74 3.53
CA GLN A 247 8.64 -19.49 4.24
C GLN A 247 7.36 -18.69 4.55
N MET A 248 6.42 -18.65 3.59
CA MET A 248 5.13 -17.99 3.78
C MET A 248 4.34 -18.59 4.94
N LEU A 249 4.19 -19.92 4.98
CA LEU A 249 3.40 -20.59 6.01
C LEU A 249 3.97 -20.37 7.41
N HIS A 250 5.30 -20.40 7.57
CA HIS A 250 5.95 -20.07 8.84
C HIS A 250 5.74 -18.61 9.23
N ALA A 251 5.90 -17.67 8.30
CA ALA A 251 5.63 -16.25 8.54
C ALA A 251 4.16 -16.01 8.96
N TRP A 252 3.22 -16.67 8.30
CA TRP A 252 1.78 -16.58 8.62
C TRP A 252 1.47 -17.15 10.00
N ASN A 253 2.10 -18.27 10.35
CA ASN A 253 1.94 -18.90 11.66
C ASN A 253 2.38 -17.98 12.81
N GLU A 254 3.52 -17.30 12.64
CA GLU A 254 3.98 -16.26 13.57
C GLU A 254 3.06 -15.02 13.55
N GLY A 255 2.57 -14.62 12.37
CA GLY A 255 1.58 -13.56 12.18
C GLY A 255 0.33 -13.77 13.02
N MET A 256 -0.34 -14.90 12.85
CA MET A 256 -1.51 -15.30 13.62
C MET A 256 -1.23 -15.31 15.13
N GLY A 257 -0.11 -15.91 15.54
CA GLY A 257 0.29 -15.97 16.95
C GLY A 257 0.43 -14.59 17.59
N SER A 258 1.01 -13.64 16.86
CA SER A 258 1.22 -12.27 17.34
C SER A 258 -0.06 -11.45 17.53
N LEU A 259 -1.13 -11.76 16.80
CA LEU A 259 -2.44 -11.10 16.95
C LEU A 259 -3.31 -11.77 18.01
N ARG A 260 -3.28 -13.10 18.12
CA ARG A 260 -4.06 -13.85 19.11
C ARG A 260 -3.56 -13.67 20.54
N SER A 261 -2.26 -13.45 20.74
CA SER A 261 -1.66 -13.32 22.07
C SER A 261 -0.57 -12.24 22.13
N ALA A 262 -0.62 -11.41 23.17
CA ALA A 262 0.46 -10.49 23.52
C ALA A 262 1.69 -11.20 24.10
N LYS A 263 1.57 -12.49 24.47
CA LYS A 263 2.67 -13.34 24.93
C LYS A 263 2.95 -14.41 23.85
N PRO A 264 4.08 -14.34 23.13
CA PRO A 264 4.42 -15.25 22.02
C PRO A 264 4.42 -16.75 22.38
N GLN A 265 4.48 -17.08 23.68
CA GLN A 265 4.57 -18.46 24.17
C GLN A 265 3.23 -19.21 24.25
N VAL A 266 2.07 -18.54 24.17
CA VAL A 266 0.78 -19.24 24.12
C VAL A 266 0.50 -19.62 22.68
N ALA A 267 0.85 -20.86 22.33
CA ALA A 267 0.82 -21.37 20.96
C ALA A 267 -0.62 -21.54 20.44
N PHE A 268 -1.18 -20.48 19.85
CA PHE A 268 -2.31 -20.59 18.91
C PHE A 268 -1.80 -20.76 17.46
N LYS A 269 -0.78 -21.61 17.29
CA LYS A 269 -0.07 -21.87 16.03
C LYS A 269 -0.83 -22.86 15.15
N ALA A 270 -1.98 -22.45 14.64
CA ALA A 270 -2.88 -23.34 13.90
C ALA A 270 -2.31 -23.85 12.56
N LEU A 271 -1.27 -23.21 12.00
CA LEU A 271 -0.59 -23.70 10.79
C LEU A 271 0.51 -24.72 11.09
N THR A 272 0.98 -24.87 12.34
CA THR A 272 2.01 -25.86 12.68
C THR A 272 1.63 -27.28 12.25
N PRO A 273 0.42 -27.80 12.54
CA PRO A 273 0.02 -29.12 12.06
C PRO A 273 -0.03 -29.24 10.53
N VAL A 274 -0.37 -28.15 9.83
CA VAL A 274 -0.41 -28.10 8.35
C VAL A 274 1.00 -28.17 7.77
N ILE A 275 1.94 -27.43 8.37
CA ILE A 275 3.36 -27.39 7.97
C ILE A 275 4.03 -28.76 8.22
N GLU A 276 3.81 -29.34 9.40
CA GLU A 276 4.36 -30.65 9.78
C GLU A 276 3.82 -31.76 8.87
N ALA A 277 2.51 -31.79 8.61
CA ALA A 277 1.89 -32.77 7.71
C ALA A 277 2.33 -32.60 6.25
N ALA A 278 2.80 -31.41 5.86
CA ALA A 278 3.38 -31.16 4.54
C ALA A 278 4.84 -31.65 4.42
N GLY A 279 5.50 -31.99 5.53
CA GLY A 279 6.92 -32.36 5.57
C GLY A 279 7.86 -31.17 5.34
N PHE A 280 7.38 -29.95 5.55
CA PHE A 280 8.21 -28.76 5.44
C PHE A 280 9.21 -28.68 6.61
N SER A 281 10.46 -28.34 6.30
CA SER A 281 11.46 -28.03 7.33
C SER A 281 11.15 -26.70 8.03
N ASP A 282 11.97 -26.34 9.01
CA ASP A 282 11.97 -24.98 9.57
C ASP A 282 12.22 -23.91 8.51
N ALA A 283 11.72 -22.70 8.80
CA ALA A 283 11.99 -21.50 8.01
C ALA A 283 13.49 -21.14 8.01
N ASP A 284 13.91 -20.47 6.95
CA ASP A 284 15.30 -20.04 6.83
C ASP A 284 15.54 -18.85 7.76
N GLN A 285 16.75 -18.75 8.33
CA GLN A 285 17.06 -17.64 9.23
C GLN A 285 17.15 -16.31 8.48
N ALA A 286 16.71 -15.23 9.14
CA ALA A 286 16.78 -13.89 8.60
C ALA A 286 18.22 -13.54 8.16
N GLY A 287 18.36 -12.98 6.96
CA GLY A 287 19.66 -12.59 6.40
C GLY A 287 20.22 -11.34 7.08
N ASN A 288 21.53 -11.33 7.34
CA ASN A 288 22.24 -10.19 7.94
C ASN A 288 22.56 -9.03 6.94
N ALA A 289 22.12 -9.13 5.68
CA ALA A 289 22.55 -8.22 4.64
C ALA A 289 21.67 -6.95 4.56
N LYS A 290 22.16 -5.85 5.17
CA LYS A 290 21.78 -4.48 4.77
C LYS A 290 22.33 -4.17 3.37
N ALA A 291 21.85 -4.86 2.35
CA ALA A 291 22.14 -4.48 0.97
C ALA A 291 21.25 -3.30 0.60
N ILE A 292 21.87 -2.11 0.49
CA ILE A 292 21.23 -0.85 0.08
C ILE A 292 20.63 -1.04 -1.31
N ILE A 293 19.30 -0.94 -1.41
CA ILE A 293 18.58 -1.06 -2.67
C ILE A 293 18.76 0.27 -3.44
N GLY A 294 19.20 0.20 -4.71
CA GLY A 294 19.37 1.37 -5.60
C GLY A 294 20.79 1.62 -6.12
N ARG A 295 21.80 0.84 -5.72
CA ARG A 295 23.15 0.87 -6.32
C ARG A 295 23.20 -0.14 -7.46
N SER A 296 23.31 0.33 -8.71
CA SER A 296 23.59 -0.53 -9.87
C SER A 296 24.97 -1.17 -9.72
N GLU A 297 25.08 -2.48 -9.96
CA GLU A 297 26.36 -3.22 -9.96
C GLU A 297 27.30 -2.74 -11.08
N LEU A 298 26.79 -1.96 -12.04
CA LEU A 298 27.54 -1.42 -13.18
C LEU A 298 28.15 -0.02 -12.91
N LEU A 299 27.90 0.58 -11.75
CA LEU A 299 28.51 1.87 -11.37
C LEU A 299 29.80 1.61 -10.60
N ALA A 300 30.94 1.92 -11.23
CA ALA A 300 32.27 1.77 -10.64
C ALA A 300 32.39 2.50 -9.28
N ASN A 301 33.00 1.83 -8.30
CA ASN A 301 33.32 2.40 -6.99
C ASN A 301 34.36 3.52 -7.14
N HIS A 302 33.90 4.78 -7.16
CA HIS A 302 34.77 5.94 -6.98
C HIS A 302 35.05 6.19 -5.49
N ASP A 303 35.61 5.19 -4.79
CA ASP A 303 36.12 5.38 -3.44
C ASP A 303 37.37 4.52 -3.21
N LYS A 304 38.38 4.71 -4.07
CA LYS A 304 39.79 4.66 -3.69
C LYS A 304 40.56 5.61 -4.60
N LYS A 305 41.03 6.72 -4.04
CA LYS A 305 42.22 7.40 -4.54
C LYS A 305 43.26 7.43 -3.42
N PRO A 306 44.54 7.36 -3.80
CA PRO A 306 45.64 6.80 -3.02
C PRO A 306 45.99 7.61 -1.76
#